data_AF-A0A1H3FCN0-F1
#
_entry.id   AF-A0A1H3FCN0-F1
#
_cell.length_a   1.000
_cell.length_b   1.000
_cell.length_c   1.000
_cell.angle_alpha   90.00
_cell.angle_beta   90.00
_cell.angle_gamma   90.00
#
_symmetry.space_group_name_H-M   'P 1'
#
loop_
_entity.id
_entity.type
_entity.pdbx_description
1 polymer ?
#
loop_
_entity_poly.entity_id
_entity_poly.type
_entity_poly.pdbx_seq_one_letter_code
_entity_poly.pdbx_strand_id
1 'polypeptide(L)' 'MIHDLKKQGLSVTSIARKVGCDRKTVRKYLELGLEGPTYGPRQPRDRLLDPFEG' A
#
# COMPACT_ATOMS: atom_id res chain seq x y z
N MET A 1 8.12 0.88 -10.72
CA MET A 1 9.23 0.12 -10.09
C MET A 1 8.83 -1.31 -9.74
N ILE A 2 7.93 -1.56 -8.78
CA ILE A 2 7.54 -2.94 -8.40
C ILE A 2 6.89 -3.72 -9.56
N HIS A 3 5.94 -3.12 -10.28
CA HIS A 3 5.30 -3.75 -11.45
C HIS A 3 6.29 -4.04 -12.59
N ASP A 4 7.27 -3.16 -12.78
CA ASP A 4 8.27 -3.32 -13.83
C ASP A 4 9.16 -4.54 -13.55
N LEU A 5 9.66 -4.65 -12.30
CA LEU A 5 10.40 -5.83 -11.86
C LEU A 5 9.57 -7.12 -11.97
N LYS A 6 8.26 -7.04 -11.72
CA LYS A 6 7.37 -8.19 -11.90
C LYS A 6 7.20 -8.57 -13.38
N LYS A 7 7.12 -7.58 -14.29
CA LYS A 7 7.10 -7.79 -15.75
C LYS A 7 8.41 -8.39 -16.27
N GLN A 8 9.54 -8.04 -15.66
CA GLN A 8 10.85 -8.68 -15.93
C GLN A 8 10.94 -10.13 -15.42
N GLY A 9 9.89 -10.67 -14.79
CA GLY A 9 9.83 -12.06 -14.34
C GLY A 9 10.35 -12.31 -12.93
N LEU A 10 10.71 -11.26 -12.16
CA LEU A 10 11.22 -11.46 -10.80
C LEU A 10 10.14 -11.98 -9.86
N SER A 11 10.55 -12.84 -8.93
CA SER A 11 9.70 -13.31 -7.84
C SER A 11 9.42 -12.19 -6.82
N VAL A 12 8.30 -12.30 -6.10
CA VAL A 12 7.94 -11.36 -5.01
C VAL A 12 9.07 -11.24 -3.97
N THR A 13 9.72 -12.34 -3.61
CA THR A 13 10.83 -12.36 -2.66
C THR A 13 12.07 -11.62 -3.21
N SER A 14 12.37 -11.82 -4.49
CA SER A 14 13.50 -11.13 -5.15
C SER A 14 13.26 -9.63 -5.23
N ILE A 15 12.03 -9.22 -5.56
CA ILE A 15 11.64 -7.81 -5.59
C ILE A 15 11.74 -7.18 -4.19
N ALA A 16 11.24 -7.86 -3.16
CA ALA A 16 11.30 -7.40 -1.77
C ALA A 16 12.74 -7.13 -1.33
N ARG A 17 13.67 -8.06 -1.61
CA ARG A 17 15.10 -7.90 -1.34
C ARG A 17 15.72 -6.75 -2.12
N LYS A 18 15.38 -6.60 -3.40
CA LYS A 18 15.93 -5.55 -4.27
C LYS A 18 15.44 -4.14 -3.90
N VAL A 19 14.18 -4.02 -3.48
CA VAL A 19 13.55 -2.74 -3.11
C VAL A 19 13.77 -2.40 -1.63
N GLY A 20 14.14 -3.37 -0.80
CA GLY A 20 14.34 -3.17 0.63
C GLY A 20 13.04 -3.07 1.43
N CYS A 21 11.98 -3.74 0.98
CA CYS A 21 10.67 -3.73 1.64
C CYS A 21 10.17 -5.15 1.93
N ASP A 22 9.18 -5.27 2.82
CA ASP A 22 8.58 -6.57 3.11
C ASP A 22 7.78 -7.12 1.92
N ARG A 23 7.71 -8.46 1.80
CA ARG A 23 6.96 -9.15 0.75
C ARG A 23 5.48 -8.74 0.73
N LYS A 24 4.87 -8.43 1.89
CA LYS A 24 3.47 -7.96 1.94
C LYS A 24 3.29 -6.62 1.23
N THR A 25 4.29 -5.75 1.29
CA THR A 25 4.29 -4.47 0.57
C THR A 25 4.34 -4.73 -0.92
N VAL A 26 5.22 -5.62 -1.38
CA VAL A 26 5.27 -5.98 -2.80
C VAL A 26 3.94 -6.52 -3.31
N ARG A 27 3.29 -7.43 -2.57
CA ARG A 27 1.95 -7.95 -2.93
C ARG A 27 0.92 -6.84 -3.00
N LYS A 28 0.80 -6.04 -1.94
CA LYS A 28 -0.13 -4.91 -1.87
C LYS A 28 0.00 -3.99 -3.08
N TYR A 29 1.23 -3.60 -3.44
CA TYR A 29 1.45 -2.72 -4.58
C TYR A 29 1.15 -3.41 -5.92
N LEU A 30 1.43 -4.70 -6.07
CA LEU A 30 1.02 -5.45 -7.27
C LEU A 30 -0.51 -5.51 -7.44
N GLU A 31 -1.25 -5.65 -6.34
CA GLU A 31 -2.72 -5.67 -6.32
C GLU A 31 -3.33 -4.28 -6.56
N LEU A 32 -2.72 -3.23 -5.99
CA LEU A 32 -3.18 -1.84 -6.14
C LEU A 32 -3.09 -1.33 -7.59
N GLY A 33 -2.28 -1.99 -8.42
CA GLY A 33 -2.05 -1.58 -9.80
C GLY A 33 -1.10 -0.38 -9.91
N LEU A 34 -1.11 0.28 -11.07
CA LEU A 34 -0.22 1.42 -11.35
C LEU A 34 -0.63 2.70 -10.63
N GLU A 35 -1.82 2.74 -10.05
CA GLU A 35 -2.27 3.85 -9.23
C GLU A 35 -1.63 3.75 -7.85
N GLY A 36 -0.90 4.81 -7.48
CA GLY A 36 -0.33 4.91 -6.14
C GLY A 36 -1.42 5.00 -5.07
N PRO A 37 -1.11 4.74 -3.79
CA PRO A 37 -2.07 4.97 -2.73
C PRO A 37 -2.49 6.44 -2.72
N THR A 38 -3.77 6.70 -3.00
CA THR A 38 -4.36 8.03 -2.84
C THR A 38 -4.47 8.32 -1.35
N TYR A 39 -3.58 9.18 -0.84
CA TYR A 39 -3.68 9.71 0.51
C TYR A 39 -4.65 10.90 0.49
N GLY A 40 -5.93 10.61 0.64
CA GLY A 40 -6.94 11.60 0.98
C GLY A 40 -6.92 11.93 2.48
N PRO A 41 -7.61 13.00 2.92
CA PRO A 41 -7.87 13.22 4.34
C PRO A 41 -8.46 11.95 4.95
N ARG A 42 -7.95 11.57 6.13
CA ARG A 42 -8.43 10.37 6.83
C ARG A 42 -9.93 10.49 7.01
N GLN A 43 -10.68 9.46 6.62
CA GLN A 43 -12.12 9.44 6.86
C GLN A 43 -12.36 9.69 8.36
N PRO A 44 -13.20 10.69 8.73
CA PRO A 44 -13.54 10.91 10.11
C PRO A 44 -14.14 9.61 10.65
N ARG A 45 -13.66 9.21 11.82
CA ARG A 45 -14.19 8.07 12.56
C ARG A 45 -14.95 8.62 13.73
N ASP A 46 -16.02 7.93 14.10
CA ASP A 46 -16.75 8.23 15.33
C ASP A 46 -15.76 8.29 16.50
N ARG A 47 -15.74 9.44 17.17
CA ARG A 47 -14.98 9.68 18.39
C ARG A 47 -15.91 9.42 19.56
N LEU A 48 -15.34 8.98 20.66
CA LEU A 48 -16.08 8.82 21.92
C LEU A 48 -16.79 10.11 22.37
N LEU A 49 -16.28 11.26 21.93
CA LEU A 49 -16.78 12.59 22.28
C LEU A 49 -17.85 13.12 21.32
N ASP A 50 -18.06 12.49 20.16
CA ASP A 50 -19.05 12.96 19.17
C ASP A 50 -20.48 13.09 19.77
N PRO A 51 -20.94 12.23 20.70
CA PRO A 51 -22.24 12.42 21.37
C PRO A 51 -22.31 13.61 22.36
N PHE A 52 -21.18 14.25 22.66
CA PHE A 52 -21.08 15.32 23.67
C PHE A 52 -20.67 16.68 23.07
N GLU A 53 -20.39 16.74 21.77
CA GLU A 53 -20.17 17.99 21.03
C GLU A 53 -21.54 18.52 20.58
N GLY A 54 -22.08 19.50 21.31
CA GLY A 54 -23.42 20.08 21.11
C GLY A 54 -23.53 21.09 19.97
#